data_AF-A0A7S3R048-F1
#
_entry.id   AF-A0A7S3R048-F1
#
_cell.length_a   1.000
_cell.length_b   1.000
_cell.length_c   1.000
_cell.angle_alpha   90.00
_cell.angle_beta   90.00
_cell.angle_gamma   90.00
#
_symmetry.space_group_name_H-M   'P 1'
#
loop_
_entity.id
_entity.type
_entity.pdbx_description
1 polymer ?
#
loop_
_entity_poly.entity_id
_entity_poly.type
_entity_poly.pdbx_seq_one_letter_code
_entity_poly.pdbx_strand_id
1 'polypeptide(L)'
;MAESLDIPLVELFLLGLFGAVLLLGNYFKKTSLETFVGAPTIGICLGIAFSAITVYGGATETYKKVLSFEPDIFLYALLPTIIIDASLNVNAHLLLLNFGTILNTAFIGTTGATFIIGVMQWAFGQAGIAYRMSFLHNLLLGSVISATDPVSVLAVFQALEADGNLFIIVFGESVINDAVAEVLFETVSDFLDYEGHTAVPVNAREVWRGE
;
A
#
# COMPACT_ATOMS: atom_id res chain seq x y z
N MET A 1 -20.15 31.35 27.96
CA MET A 1 -19.87 32.30 26.87
C MET A 1 -18.57 31.88 26.21
N ALA A 2 -18.67 30.95 25.26
CA ALA A 2 -17.63 30.58 24.31
C ALA A 2 -18.41 30.05 23.10
N GLU A 3 -19.04 31.00 22.42
CA GLU A 3 -19.78 30.79 21.18
C GLU A 3 -18.81 30.45 20.05
N SER A 4 -19.20 29.47 19.24
CA SER A 4 -18.82 29.30 17.83
C SER A 4 -17.38 29.68 17.48
N LEU A 5 -16.43 28.78 17.74
CA LEU A 5 -15.22 28.78 16.93
C LEU A 5 -15.66 28.41 15.51
N ASP A 6 -15.77 29.41 14.65
CA ASP A 6 -16.30 29.33 13.29
C ASP A 6 -15.68 28.14 12.53
N ILE A 7 -16.53 27.16 12.22
CA ILE A 7 -16.24 26.02 11.33
C ILE A 7 -15.44 26.43 10.07
N PRO A 8 -15.73 27.57 9.38
CA PRO A 8 -14.92 27.99 8.22
C PRO A 8 -13.48 28.41 8.57
N LEU A 9 -13.22 28.87 9.80
CA LEU A 9 -11.88 29.30 10.24
C LEU A 9 -10.99 28.08 10.54
N VAL A 10 -11.58 27.01 11.07
CA VAL A 10 -10.93 25.71 11.26
C VAL A 10 -10.64 25.06 9.90
N GLU A 11 -11.56 25.07 8.94
CA GLU A 11 -11.33 24.56 7.58
C GLU A 11 -10.22 25.33 6.85
N LEU A 12 -10.21 26.67 6.95
CA LEU A 12 -9.16 27.50 6.37
C LEU A 12 -7.79 27.22 7.00
N PHE A 13 -7.75 26.99 8.32
CA PHE A 13 -6.55 26.60 9.03
C PHE A 13 -6.06 25.21 8.61
N LEU A 14 -6.95 24.23 8.45
CA LEU A 14 -6.61 22.87 7.99
C LEU A 14 -6.13 22.87 6.54
N LEU A 15 -6.77 23.62 5.65
CA LEU A 15 -6.33 23.83 4.27
C LEU A 15 -4.97 24.53 4.20
N GLY A 16 -4.75 25.53 5.06
CA GLY A 16 -3.46 26.20 5.20
C GLY A 16 -2.37 25.26 5.69
N LEU A 17 -2.67 24.39 6.66
CA LEU A 17 -1.75 23.41 7.22
C LEU A 17 -1.44 22.30 6.19
N PHE A 18 -2.43 21.80 5.47
CA PHE A 18 -2.25 20.85 4.36
C PHE A 18 -1.39 21.45 3.24
N GLY A 19 -1.66 22.71 2.85
CA GLY A 19 -0.84 23.45 1.90
C GLY A 19 0.60 23.63 2.38
N ALA A 20 0.81 23.95 3.67
CA ALA A 20 2.14 24.05 4.27
C ALA A 20 2.88 22.72 4.26
N VAL A 21 2.19 21.60 4.52
CA VAL A 21 2.74 20.23 4.45
C VAL A 21 3.16 19.88 3.02
N LEU A 22 2.34 20.19 2.01
CA LEU A 22 2.69 20.00 0.60
C LEU A 22 3.91 20.84 0.18
N LEU A 23 3.95 22.11 0.61
CA LEU A 23 5.09 22.99 0.35
C LEU A 23 6.36 22.52 1.06
N LEU A 24 6.26 22.03 2.30
CA LEU A 24 7.37 21.43 3.04
C LEU A 24 7.88 20.19 2.32
N GLY A 25 6.98 19.29 1.89
CA GLY A 25 7.34 18.10 1.11
C GLY A 25 8.07 18.45 -0.18
N ASN A 26 7.60 19.47 -0.90
CA ASN A 26 8.25 19.95 -2.12
C ASN A 26 9.61 20.63 -1.85
N TYR A 27 9.76 21.28 -0.69
CA TYR A 27 11.03 21.84 -0.23
C TYR A 27 12.05 20.74 0.17
N PHE A 28 11.60 19.70 0.87
CA PHE A 28 12.42 18.53 1.22
C PHE A 28 12.88 17.77 -0.03
N LYS A 29 12.02 17.63 -1.05
CA LYS A 29 12.39 17.08 -2.36
C LYS A 29 13.51 17.85 -3.06
N LYS A 30 13.62 19.16 -2.79
CA LYS A 30 14.66 20.03 -3.36
C LYS A 30 15.99 19.99 -2.59
N THR A 31 15.99 19.38 -1.41
CA THR A 31 17.17 19.23 -0.55
C THR A 31 17.66 17.78 -0.68
N SER A 32 18.96 17.51 -0.79
CA SER A 32 19.52 16.15 -1.01
C SER A 32 19.26 15.10 0.12
N LEU A 33 18.34 15.40 1.03
CA LEU A 33 17.88 14.55 2.15
C LEU A 33 16.96 13.40 1.70
N GLU A 34 16.41 13.42 0.47
CA GLU A 34 15.69 12.27 -0.11
C GLU A 34 16.55 10.98 -0.15
N THR A 35 17.88 11.12 -0.09
CA THR A 35 18.82 9.99 -0.12
C THR A 35 18.78 9.12 1.15
N PHE A 36 18.24 9.63 2.28
CA PHE A 36 18.30 8.91 3.57
C PHE A 36 16.94 8.59 4.20
N VAL A 37 15.90 9.37 3.89
CA VAL A 37 14.55 9.18 4.43
C VAL A 37 13.58 9.18 3.26
N GLY A 38 13.09 7.99 2.88
CA GLY A 38 12.18 7.85 1.74
C GLY A 38 10.94 8.72 1.89
N ALA A 39 10.39 9.18 0.77
CA ALA A 39 9.16 10.00 0.72
C ALA A 39 8.00 9.47 1.59
N PRO A 40 7.74 8.14 1.72
CA PRO A 40 6.69 7.61 2.59
C PRO A 40 6.90 7.94 4.07
N THR A 41 8.16 7.89 4.54
CA THR A 41 8.49 8.17 5.94
C THR A 41 8.21 9.63 6.29
N ILE A 42 8.52 10.55 5.38
CA ILE A 42 8.21 11.98 5.54
C ILE A 42 6.68 12.18 5.61
N GLY A 43 5.93 11.54 4.70
CA GLY A 43 4.47 11.58 4.70
C GLY A 43 3.84 11.06 5.99
N ILE A 44 4.31 9.92 6.50
CA ILE A 44 3.83 9.31 7.76
C ILE A 44 4.13 10.24 8.95
N CYS A 45 5.36 10.76 9.06
CA CYS A 45 5.74 11.67 10.13
C CYS A 45 4.88 12.95 10.13
N LEU A 46 4.59 13.50 8.94
CA LEU A 46 3.72 14.67 8.79
C LEU A 46 2.27 14.34 9.14
N GLY A 47 1.76 13.17 8.74
CA GLY A 47 0.43 12.69 9.11
C GLY A 47 0.26 12.52 10.62
N ILE A 48 1.26 11.93 11.30
CA ILE A 48 1.26 11.77 12.76
C ILE A 48 1.32 13.13 13.47
N ALA A 49 2.20 14.03 13.04
CA ALA A 49 2.31 15.37 13.61
C ALA A 49 1.00 16.17 13.44
N PHE A 50 0.40 16.08 12.24
CA PHE A 50 -0.89 16.69 11.93
C PHE A 50 -2.02 16.11 12.80
N SER A 51 -2.07 14.78 12.95
CA SER A 51 -3.04 14.09 13.81
C SER A 51 -2.91 14.51 15.28
N ALA A 52 -1.69 14.64 15.80
CA ALA A 52 -1.47 15.12 17.16
C ALA A 52 -2.02 16.55 17.36
N ILE A 53 -1.73 17.47 16.43
CA ILE A 53 -2.18 18.87 16.51
C ILE A 53 -3.72 18.96 16.51
N THR A 54 -4.40 18.16 15.69
CA THR A 54 -5.87 18.21 15.60
C THR A 54 -6.56 17.58 16.82
N VAL A 55 -5.98 16.52 17.41
CA VAL A 55 -6.45 15.92 18.66
C VAL A 55 -6.29 16.88 19.84
N TYR A 56 -5.15 17.57 19.96
CA TYR A 56 -4.93 18.57 21.02
C TYR A 56 -5.72 19.87 20.78
N GLY A 57 -6.05 20.19 19.53
CA GLY A 57 -6.81 21.38 19.14
C GLY A 57 -8.35 21.26 19.21
N GLY A 58 -8.89 20.08 19.57
CA GLY A 58 -10.33 19.88 19.76
C GLY A 58 -11.18 19.82 18.48
N ALA A 59 -10.56 19.72 17.30
CA ALA A 59 -11.23 19.68 16.00
C ALA A 59 -11.41 18.24 15.44
N THR A 60 -11.67 17.28 16.33
CA THR A 60 -11.60 15.85 16.04
C THR A 60 -12.67 15.34 15.06
N GLU A 61 -13.88 15.93 15.09
CA GLU A 61 -15.04 15.41 14.34
C GLU A 61 -15.06 15.86 12.86
N THR A 62 -14.61 17.08 12.56
CA THR A 62 -14.44 17.55 11.17
C THR A 62 -13.27 16.84 10.47
N TYR A 63 -12.22 16.52 11.23
CA TYR A 63 -11.02 15.82 10.76
C TYR A 63 -11.28 14.38 10.33
N LYS A 64 -12.09 13.61 11.07
CA LYS A 64 -12.42 12.21 10.75
C LYS A 64 -13.03 12.04 9.36
N LYS A 65 -13.85 13.00 8.91
CA LYS A 65 -14.47 12.97 7.58
C LYS A 65 -13.54 13.35 6.43
N VAL A 66 -12.53 14.18 6.71
CA VAL A 66 -11.56 14.62 5.70
C VAL A 66 -10.45 13.57 5.51
N LEU A 67 -10.11 12.82 6.56
CA LEU A 67 -9.12 11.73 6.51
C LEU A 67 -9.70 10.32 6.40
N SER A 68 -11.02 10.15 6.41
CA SER A 68 -11.66 8.91 5.96
C SER A 68 -11.43 8.80 4.45
N PHE A 69 -10.24 8.36 4.09
CA PHE A 69 -9.88 8.06 2.72
C PHE A 69 -10.71 6.85 2.30
N GLU A 70 -11.66 7.09 1.41
CA GLU A 70 -12.51 6.02 0.90
C GLU A 70 -11.67 5.22 -0.11
N PRO A 71 -11.38 3.94 0.16
CA PRO A 71 -10.50 3.14 -0.68
C PRO A 71 -11.04 2.95 -2.09
N ASP A 72 -12.35 3.06 -2.27
CA ASP A 72 -12.99 3.02 -3.58
C ASP A 72 -12.44 4.13 -4.51
N ILE A 73 -12.12 5.32 -3.97
CA ILE A 73 -11.51 6.39 -4.75
C ILE A 73 -10.09 5.98 -5.17
N PHE A 74 -9.34 5.33 -4.29
CA PHE A 74 -8.03 4.82 -4.64
C PHE A 74 -8.12 3.72 -5.71
N LEU A 75 -8.95 2.72 -5.48
CA LEU A 75 -9.02 1.51 -6.30
C LEU A 75 -9.65 1.78 -7.67
N TYR A 76 -10.67 2.65 -7.74
CA TYR A 76 -11.40 2.89 -8.99
C TYR A 76 -10.99 4.17 -9.74
N ALA A 77 -10.36 5.15 -9.07
CA ALA A 77 -9.93 6.38 -9.74
C ALA A 77 -8.40 6.49 -9.84
N LEU A 78 -7.66 6.30 -8.73
CA LEU A 78 -6.21 6.51 -8.71
C LEU A 78 -5.44 5.34 -9.33
N LEU A 79 -5.70 4.13 -8.87
CA LEU A 79 -4.99 2.92 -9.32
C LEU A 79 -5.11 2.69 -10.84
N PRO A 80 -6.30 2.81 -11.47
CA PRO A 80 -6.41 2.63 -12.92
C PRO A 80 -5.66 3.71 -13.70
N THR A 81 -5.65 4.96 -13.20
CA THR A 81 -4.92 6.05 -13.84
C THR A 81 -3.41 5.80 -13.81
N ILE A 82 -2.88 5.33 -12.67
CA ILE A 82 -1.46 4.99 -12.50
C ILE A 82 -1.06 3.81 -13.40
N ILE A 83 -1.88 2.76 -13.45
CA ILE A 83 -1.62 1.57 -14.29
C ILE A 83 -1.61 1.96 -15.78
N ILE A 84 -2.55 2.79 -16.22
CA ILE A 84 -2.60 3.24 -17.62
C ILE A 84 -1.34 4.05 -17.97
N ASP A 85 -0.96 5.03 -17.16
CA ASP A 85 0.23 5.85 -17.40
C ASP A 85 1.52 5.01 -17.46
N ALA A 86 1.65 4.03 -16.55
CA ALA A 86 2.76 3.10 -16.55
C ALA A 86 2.75 2.21 -17.81
N SER A 87 1.59 1.70 -18.22
CA SER A 87 1.45 0.82 -19.38
C SER A 87 1.74 1.49 -20.73
N LEU A 88 1.49 2.80 -20.85
CA LEU A 88 1.76 3.56 -22.07
C LEU A 88 3.26 3.73 -22.35
N ASN A 89 4.09 3.68 -21.31
CA ASN A 89 5.54 3.81 -21.42
C ASN A 89 6.27 2.47 -21.63
N VAL A 90 5.54 1.36 -21.72
CA VAL A 90 6.10 0.01 -21.82
C VAL A 90 6.08 -0.50 -23.25
N ASN A 91 7.17 -1.13 -23.68
CA ASN A 91 7.24 -1.77 -24.98
C ASN A 91 6.47 -3.11 -24.96
N ALA A 92 5.23 -3.09 -25.45
CA ALA A 92 4.35 -4.25 -25.50
C ALA A 92 4.94 -5.44 -26.27
N HIS A 93 5.76 -5.21 -27.30
CA HIS A 93 6.38 -6.29 -28.06
C HIS A 93 7.39 -7.08 -27.21
N LEU A 94 8.26 -6.38 -26.48
CA LEU A 94 9.22 -7.01 -25.56
C LEU A 94 8.53 -7.69 -24.36
N LEU A 95 7.40 -7.15 -23.90
CA LEU A 95 6.58 -7.76 -22.87
C LEU A 95 5.99 -9.09 -23.33
N LEU A 96 5.43 -9.13 -24.54
CA LEU A 96 4.86 -10.36 -25.11
C LEU A 96 5.93 -11.42 -25.39
N LEU A 97 7.14 -11.03 -25.81
CA LEU A 97 8.26 -11.96 -25.99
C LEU A 97 8.71 -12.62 -24.68
N ASN A 98 8.69 -11.86 -23.57
CA ASN A 98 9.13 -12.34 -22.26
C ASN A 98 7.96 -12.81 -21.36
N PHE A 99 6.73 -12.87 -21.89
CA PHE A 99 5.52 -13.11 -21.10
C PHE A 99 5.56 -14.41 -20.30
N GLY A 100 6.09 -15.48 -20.88
CA GLY A 100 6.24 -16.77 -20.19
C GLY A 100 7.19 -16.69 -18.99
N THR A 101 8.30 -15.96 -19.14
CA THR A 101 9.25 -15.73 -18.05
C THR A 101 8.58 -14.93 -16.94
N ILE A 102 7.93 -13.82 -17.31
CA ILE A 102 7.23 -12.92 -16.40
C ILE A 102 6.19 -13.68 -15.56
N LEU A 103 5.32 -14.45 -16.22
CA LEU A 103 4.31 -15.26 -15.55
C LEU A 103 4.92 -16.25 -14.58
N ASN A 104 5.98 -16.96 -15.00
CA ASN A 104 6.61 -17.98 -14.17
C ASN A 104 7.29 -17.36 -12.94
N THR A 105 7.99 -16.23 -13.12
CA THR A 105 8.64 -15.52 -12.01
C THR A 105 7.62 -14.90 -11.05
N ALA A 106 6.55 -14.29 -11.56
CA ALA A 106 5.50 -13.72 -10.71
C ALA A 106 4.76 -14.81 -9.92
N PHE A 107 4.31 -15.88 -10.59
CA PHE A 107 3.51 -16.91 -9.94
C PHE A 107 4.32 -17.69 -8.90
N ILE A 108 5.50 -18.19 -9.26
CA ILE A 108 6.34 -18.95 -8.34
C ILE A 108 6.93 -18.04 -7.25
N GLY A 109 7.33 -16.83 -7.62
CA GLY A 109 7.91 -15.83 -6.71
C GLY A 109 6.91 -15.41 -5.64
N THR A 110 5.75 -14.91 -6.04
CA THR A 110 4.71 -14.45 -5.11
C THR A 110 4.18 -15.60 -4.26
N THR A 111 3.78 -16.72 -4.86
CA THR A 111 3.27 -17.88 -4.11
C THR A 111 4.32 -18.41 -3.14
N GLY A 112 5.57 -18.57 -3.58
CA GLY A 112 6.67 -19.00 -2.73
C GLY A 112 6.91 -18.04 -1.57
N ALA A 113 6.92 -16.73 -1.83
CA ALA A 113 7.06 -15.70 -0.81
C ALA A 113 5.91 -15.76 0.21
N THR A 114 4.66 -15.90 -0.24
CA THR A 114 3.49 -16.06 0.64
C THR A 114 3.67 -17.21 1.62
N PHE A 115 4.06 -18.40 1.14
CA PHE A 115 4.28 -19.56 2.00
C PHE A 115 5.48 -19.38 2.93
N ILE A 116 6.61 -18.85 2.43
CA ILE A 116 7.80 -18.63 3.26
C ILE A 116 7.48 -17.67 4.41
N ILE A 117 6.87 -16.52 4.10
CA ILE A 117 6.51 -15.51 5.10
C ILE A 117 5.49 -16.08 6.09
N GLY A 118 4.44 -16.76 5.60
CA GLY A 118 3.41 -17.34 6.45
C GLY A 118 3.95 -18.43 7.39
N VAL A 119 4.79 -19.34 6.88
CA VAL A 119 5.43 -20.39 7.70
C VAL A 119 6.40 -19.77 8.71
N MET A 120 7.20 -18.78 8.30
CA MET A 120 8.12 -18.09 9.22
C MET A 120 7.37 -17.38 10.35
N GLN A 121 6.31 -16.65 10.04
CA GLN A 121 5.48 -15.99 11.06
C GLN A 121 4.81 -17.00 11.99
N TRP A 122 4.27 -18.09 11.45
CA TRP A 122 3.72 -19.17 12.27
C TRP A 122 4.79 -19.79 13.19
N ALA A 123 5.98 -20.09 12.67
CA ALA A 123 7.09 -20.64 13.46
C ALA A 123 7.53 -19.69 14.57
N PHE A 124 7.63 -18.39 14.29
CA PHE A 124 7.95 -17.37 15.30
C PHE A 124 6.85 -17.21 16.36
N GLY A 125 5.59 -17.35 15.98
CA GLY A 125 4.47 -17.41 16.92
C GLY A 125 4.60 -18.62 17.85
N GLN A 126 4.92 -19.79 17.31
CA GLN A 126 5.13 -21.00 18.11
C GLN A 126 6.32 -20.87 19.06
N ALA A 127 7.39 -20.21 18.63
CA ALA A 127 8.58 -19.90 19.45
C ALA A 127 8.35 -18.80 20.51
N GLY A 128 7.20 -18.11 20.50
CA GLY A 128 6.88 -17.02 21.43
C GLY A 128 7.60 -15.70 21.12
N ILE A 129 8.17 -15.56 19.91
CA ILE A 129 8.84 -14.34 19.44
C ILE A 129 7.80 -13.38 18.82
N ALA A 130 6.81 -13.93 18.12
CA ALA A 130 5.74 -13.20 17.48
C ALA A 130 4.37 -13.53 18.10
N TYR A 131 3.34 -12.77 17.73
CA TYR A 131 1.97 -13.04 18.16
C TYR A 131 1.49 -14.39 17.60
N ARG A 132 0.84 -15.21 18.45
CA ARG A 132 0.35 -16.53 18.06
C ARG A 132 -0.97 -16.42 17.30
N MET A 133 -0.89 -16.58 15.99
CA MET A 133 -2.04 -16.66 15.09
C MET A 133 -2.18 -18.06 14.48
N SER A 134 -3.38 -18.41 14.01
CA SER A 134 -3.59 -19.63 13.23
C SER A 134 -2.72 -19.64 11.97
N PHE A 135 -2.37 -20.83 11.48
CA PHE A 135 -1.55 -20.98 10.27
C PHE A 135 -2.16 -20.23 9.08
N LEU A 136 -3.47 -20.34 8.88
CA LEU A 136 -4.17 -19.66 7.78
C LEU A 136 -4.12 -18.13 7.91
N HIS A 137 -4.20 -17.58 9.13
CA HIS A 137 -4.05 -16.13 9.34
C HIS A 137 -2.63 -15.64 9.02
N ASN A 138 -1.60 -16.45 9.34
CA ASN A 138 -0.22 -16.12 8.96
C ASN A 138 -0.02 -16.23 7.43
N LEU A 139 -0.69 -17.16 6.76
CA LEU A 139 -0.63 -17.30 5.30
C LEU A 139 -1.32 -16.12 4.60
N LEU A 140 -2.46 -15.66 5.13
CA LEU A 140 -3.16 -14.46 4.67
C LEU A 140 -2.29 -13.19 4.85
N LEU A 141 -1.56 -13.09 5.96
CA LEU A 141 -0.55 -12.03 6.13
C LEU A 141 0.57 -12.16 5.08
N GLY A 142 0.99 -13.39 4.78
CA GLY A 142 1.98 -13.68 3.75
C GLY A 142 1.55 -13.25 2.35
N SER A 143 0.27 -13.39 1.98
CA SER A 143 -0.21 -13.00 0.64
C SER A 143 -0.18 -11.50 0.46
N VAL A 144 -0.65 -10.74 1.45
CA VAL A 144 -0.62 -9.26 1.43
C VAL A 144 0.80 -8.72 1.32
N ILE A 145 1.76 -9.32 2.05
CA ILE A 145 3.16 -8.86 2.04
C ILE A 145 3.90 -9.29 0.76
N SER A 146 3.46 -10.36 0.10
CA SER A 146 4.14 -10.87 -1.09
C SER A 146 3.99 -9.98 -2.34
N ALA A 147 3.04 -9.05 -2.33
CA ALA A 147 2.88 -8.01 -3.35
C ALA A 147 4.09 -7.04 -3.35
N THR A 148 4.87 -7.03 -4.44
CA THR A 148 6.05 -6.18 -4.62
C THR A 148 5.74 -4.93 -5.45
N ASP A 149 6.18 -3.75 -4.98
CA ASP A 149 6.10 -2.49 -5.74
C ASP A 149 7.37 -2.29 -6.60
N PRO A 150 7.27 -2.24 -7.94
CA PRO A 150 8.42 -2.12 -8.81
C PRO A 150 8.94 -0.69 -8.88
N VAL A 151 8.17 0.32 -8.48
CA VAL A 151 8.46 1.74 -8.77
C VAL A 151 9.84 2.15 -8.28
N SER A 152 10.22 1.69 -7.08
CA SER A 152 11.54 1.98 -6.50
C SER A 152 12.69 1.30 -7.27
N VAL A 153 12.50 0.06 -7.72
CA VAL A 153 13.52 -0.70 -8.45
C VAL A 153 13.67 -0.17 -9.88
N LEU A 154 12.55 0.13 -10.53
CA LEU A 154 12.52 0.69 -11.88
C LEU A 154 13.20 2.06 -11.95
N ALA A 155 13.02 2.92 -10.93
CA ALA A 155 13.69 4.21 -10.85
C ALA A 155 15.23 4.07 -10.80
N VAL A 156 15.73 3.09 -10.03
CA VAL A 156 17.16 2.80 -9.96
C VAL A 156 17.68 2.22 -11.28
N PHE A 157 16.92 1.33 -11.91
CA PHE A 157 17.29 0.73 -13.19
C PHE A 157 17.36 1.74 -14.34
N GLN A 158 16.47 2.73 -14.35
CA GLN A 158 16.55 3.85 -15.29
C GLN A 158 17.79 4.72 -15.03
N ALA A 159 18.14 5.00 -13.78
CA ALA A 159 19.34 5.75 -13.42
C ALA A 159 20.64 5.01 -13.79
N LEU A 160 20.61 3.68 -13.84
CA LEU A 160 21.74 2.83 -14.18
C LEU A 160 21.78 2.41 -15.66
N GLU A 161 20.89 2.92 -16.51
CA GLU A 161 20.76 2.54 -17.93
C GLU A 161 20.65 1.01 -18.12
N ALA A 162 19.85 0.35 -17.28
CA ALA A 162 19.70 -1.11 -17.28
C ALA A 162 19.05 -1.64 -18.58
N ASP A 163 19.30 -2.93 -18.89
CA ASP A 163 18.78 -3.60 -20.08
C ASP A 163 17.24 -3.54 -20.16
N GLY A 164 16.72 -3.24 -21.35
CA GLY A 164 15.29 -3.11 -21.59
C GLY A 164 14.50 -4.39 -21.33
N ASN A 165 15.10 -5.58 -21.47
CA ASN A 165 14.42 -6.82 -21.10
C ASN A 165 14.29 -6.96 -19.59
N LEU A 166 15.35 -6.62 -18.83
CA LEU A 166 15.30 -6.70 -17.38
C LEU A 166 14.26 -5.72 -16.81
N PHE A 167 14.20 -4.51 -17.36
CA PHE A 167 13.17 -3.52 -17.01
C PHE A 167 11.76 -4.08 -17.20
N ILE A 168 11.49 -4.69 -18.36
CA ILE A 168 10.17 -5.21 -18.70
C ILE A 168 9.81 -6.46 -17.89
N ILE A 169 10.80 -7.32 -17.59
CA ILE A 169 10.57 -8.51 -16.78
C ILE A 169 10.17 -8.10 -15.36
N VAL A 170 10.89 -7.17 -14.72
CA VAL A 170 10.58 -6.71 -13.36
C VAL A 170 9.27 -5.93 -13.32
N PHE A 171 9.04 -5.04 -14.30
CA PHE A 171 7.76 -4.33 -14.40
C PHE A 171 6.58 -5.30 -14.53
N GLY A 172 6.68 -6.27 -15.45
CA GLY A 172 5.62 -7.25 -15.66
C GLY A 172 5.45 -8.19 -14.48
N GLU A 173 6.54 -8.57 -13.81
CA GLU A 173 6.50 -9.44 -12.64
C GLU A 173 5.66 -8.79 -11.54
N SER A 174 5.97 -7.55 -11.17
CA SER A 174 5.23 -6.85 -10.12
C SER A 174 3.75 -6.61 -10.45
N VAL A 175 3.40 -6.29 -11.70
CA VAL A 175 1.99 -6.13 -12.11
C VAL A 175 1.20 -7.44 -11.98
N ILE A 176 1.79 -8.57 -12.40
CA ILE A 176 1.12 -9.88 -12.29
C ILE A 176 1.11 -10.37 -10.85
N ASN A 177 2.19 -10.14 -10.11
CA ASN A 177 2.33 -10.46 -8.70
C ASN A 177 1.15 -9.91 -7.88
N ASP A 178 0.74 -8.65 -8.10
CA ASP A 178 -0.37 -8.04 -7.35
C ASP A 178 -1.68 -8.81 -7.56
N ALA A 179 -1.94 -9.25 -8.79
CA ALA A 179 -3.11 -10.09 -9.08
C ALA A 179 -2.99 -11.49 -8.45
N VAL A 180 -1.80 -12.09 -8.43
CA VAL A 180 -1.56 -13.39 -7.79
C VAL A 180 -1.74 -13.30 -6.28
N ALA A 181 -1.20 -12.25 -5.66
CA ALA A 181 -1.32 -11.98 -4.22
C ALA A 181 -2.78 -11.80 -3.80
N GLU A 182 -3.56 -11.05 -4.58
CA GLU A 182 -5.00 -10.86 -4.36
C GLU A 182 -5.77 -12.19 -4.43
N VAL A 183 -5.53 -13.00 -5.46
CA VAL A 183 -6.18 -14.32 -5.59
C VAL A 183 -5.79 -15.25 -4.43
N LEU A 184 -4.53 -15.22 -3.99
CA LEU A 184 -4.09 -15.98 -2.82
C LEU A 184 -4.78 -15.48 -1.53
N PHE A 185 -4.96 -14.17 -1.38
CA PHE A 185 -5.68 -13.58 -0.27
C PHE A 185 -7.15 -14.04 -0.24
N GLU A 186 -7.87 -13.93 -1.36
CA GLU A 186 -9.26 -14.40 -1.46
C GLU A 186 -9.36 -15.90 -1.17
N THR A 187 -8.48 -16.71 -1.78
CA THR A 187 -8.48 -18.17 -1.58
C THR A 187 -8.30 -18.54 -0.11
N VAL A 188 -7.33 -17.93 0.59
CA VAL A 188 -7.09 -18.22 2.02
C VAL A 188 -8.23 -17.70 2.90
N SER A 189 -8.83 -16.56 2.53
CA SER A 189 -10.00 -16.01 3.22
C SER A 189 -11.20 -16.94 3.13
N ASP A 190 -11.48 -17.49 1.95
CA ASP A 190 -12.55 -18.48 1.74
C ASP A 190 -12.34 -19.74 2.59
N PHE A 191 -11.08 -20.20 2.71
CA PHE A 191 -10.76 -21.34 3.58
C PHE A 191 -10.96 -21.02 5.07
N LEU A 192 -10.65 -19.80 5.51
CA LEU A 192 -10.89 -19.36 6.87
C LEU A 192 -12.39 -19.34 7.20
N ASP A 193 -13.20 -18.80 6.28
CA ASP A 193 -14.66 -18.77 6.41
C ASP A 193 -15.27 -20.18 6.48
N TYR A 194 -14.69 -21.14 5.74
CA TYR A 194 -15.16 -22.53 5.74
C TYR A 194 -14.87 -23.30 7.05
N GLU A 195 -13.74 -23.04 7.73
CA GLU A 195 -13.35 -23.76 8.96
C GLU A 195 -14.15 -23.33 10.21
N GLY A 196 -15.06 -22.36 10.11
CA GLY A 196 -15.86 -21.88 11.25
C GLY A 196 -15.04 -21.17 12.33
N HIS A 197 -13.73 -21.01 12.10
CA HIS A 197 -13.00 -19.88 12.63
C HIS A 197 -13.65 -18.68 11.99
N THR A 198 -14.37 -17.88 12.78
CA THR A 198 -14.87 -16.59 12.30
C THR A 198 -13.65 -15.76 11.91
N ALA A 199 -13.17 -15.90 10.67
CA ALA A 199 -12.93 -14.72 9.89
C ALA A 199 -14.23 -13.95 10.06
N VAL A 200 -14.14 -12.82 10.78
CA VAL A 200 -15.10 -11.76 10.52
C VAL A 200 -15.10 -11.69 9.00
N PRO A 201 -16.25 -11.90 8.31
CA PRO A 201 -16.27 -11.76 6.88
C PRO A 201 -15.75 -10.35 6.64
N VAL A 202 -14.49 -10.24 6.22
CA VAL A 202 -13.91 -8.97 5.81
C VAL A 202 -14.44 -8.80 4.41
N ASN A 203 -15.75 -8.56 4.34
CA ASN A 203 -16.33 -7.90 3.23
C ASN A 203 -15.55 -6.60 3.15
N ALA A 204 -14.72 -6.45 2.11
CA ALA A 204 -13.96 -5.22 1.94
C ALA A 204 -14.90 -4.00 2.07
N ARG A 205 -16.17 -4.12 1.66
CA ARG A 205 -17.18 -3.07 1.88
C ARG A 205 -17.57 -2.78 3.33
N GLU A 206 -17.47 -3.73 4.26
CA GLU A 206 -17.88 -3.56 5.67
C GLU A 206 -16.74 -3.02 6.52
N VAL A 207 -15.50 -3.49 6.32
CA VAL A 207 -14.32 -2.97 7.03
C VAL A 207 -14.08 -1.48 6.74
N TRP A 208 -14.47 -1.01 5.56
CA TRP A 208 -14.35 0.40 5.15
C TRP A 208 -15.57 1.27 5.48
N ARG A 209 -16.71 0.68 5.90
CA ARG A 209 -17.93 1.44 6.25
C ARG A 209 -18.06 1.83 7.71
N GLY A 210 -17.25 1.27 8.60
CA GLY A 210 -17.20 1.69 10.01
C GLY A 210 -18.54 1.57 10.74
N GLU A 211 -19.29 0.49 10.48
CA GLU A 211 -20.40 0.04 11.34
C GLU A 211 -19.90 -0.98 12.37
#